data_AF-A0A4U8STR3-F1
#
_entry.id   AF-A0A4U8STR3-F1
#
_cell.length_a   1.000
_cell.length_b   1.000
_cell.length_c   1.000
_cell.angle_alpha   90.00
_cell.angle_beta   90.00
_cell.angle_gamma   90.00
#
_symmetry.space_group_name_H-M   'P 1'
#
loop_
_entity.id
_entity.type
_entity.pdbx_description
1 polymer ?
#
loop_
_entity_poly.entity_id
_entity_poly.type
_entity_poly.pdbx_seq_one_letter_code
_entity_poly.pdbx_strand_id
1 'polypeptide(L)'
;MNPQTIISHMNNYHTNELIALCKKYGKKEALINGEVKNATLTGIDLEGLDIIYNDNISLRVEFPQKTDESSLKDAIISFCQSAKPDDSKDIADEIAAFKQGFGSIIIASIDKDGQAIASYAPLMQIHNKLYIYISEVAEHFASISANPQKIEVLFLEDEGKAKSVILRKRLKYRANAHFIERDSEEFNAALNSLESAMGGAGGIKTIRQMRDFHLIELQLGLGRFVKGFGAAFDILPSGEIKQIGTGGGNPHSIPHKMR
;
A
#
# COMPACT_ATOMS: atom_id res chain seq x y z
N MET A 1 -18.30 -25.68 -9.59
CA MET A 1 -18.84 -24.90 -10.75
C MET A 1 -18.08 -25.34 -12.01
N ASN A 2 -18.70 -25.53 -13.17
CA ASN A 2 -17.99 -26.02 -14.37
C ASN A 2 -17.12 -24.91 -15.00
N PRO A 3 -15.78 -25.06 -15.08
CA PRO A 3 -14.90 -24.06 -15.67
C PRO A 3 -15.27 -23.64 -17.10
N GLN A 4 -15.77 -24.57 -17.92
CA GLN A 4 -16.18 -24.26 -19.30
C GLN A 4 -17.36 -23.31 -19.37
N THR A 5 -18.29 -23.41 -18.42
CA THR A 5 -19.43 -22.49 -18.35
C THR A 5 -18.97 -21.07 -18.01
N ILE A 6 -17.99 -20.93 -17.11
CA ILE A 6 -17.40 -19.63 -16.75
C ILE A 6 -16.65 -19.05 -17.94
N ILE A 7 -15.82 -19.85 -18.62
CA ILE A 7 -15.08 -19.44 -19.81
C ILE A 7 -16.03 -18.90 -20.89
N SER A 8 -17.08 -19.66 -21.21
CA SER A 8 -18.09 -19.24 -22.20
C SER A 8 -18.79 -17.94 -21.78
N HIS A 9 -19.17 -17.82 -20.51
CA HIS A 9 -19.78 -16.59 -19.99
C HIS A 9 -18.84 -15.37 -20.08
N MET A 10 -17.58 -15.52 -19.67
CA MET A 10 -16.58 -14.44 -19.73
C MET A 10 -16.34 -13.98 -21.17
N ASN A 11 -16.21 -14.92 -22.11
CA ASN A 11 -15.96 -14.60 -23.51
C ASN A 11 -17.16 -13.94 -24.20
N ASN A 12 -18.39 -14.27 -23.78
CA ASN A 12 -19.60 -13.70 -24.36
C ASN A 12 -20.01 -12.34 -23.77
N TYR A 13 -19.65 -12.06 -22.52
CA TYR A 13 -20.21 -10.91 -21.78
C TYR A 13 -19.18 -9.98 -21.12
N HIS A 14 -17.92 -10.40 -20.98
CA HIS A 14 -16.88 -9.67 -20.21
C HIS A 14 -15.58 -9.48 -21.00
N THR A 15 -15.66 -9.39 -22.33
CA THR A 15 -14.48 -9.20 -23.21
C THR A 15 -13.72 -7.91 -22.88
N ASN A 16 -14.42 -6.86 -22.47
CA ASN A 16 -13.81 -5.58 -22.07
C ASN A 16 -12.95 -5.71 -20.81
N GLU A 17 -13.42 -6.47 -19.83
CA GLU A 17 -12.66 -6.81 -18.62
C GLU A 17 -11.42 -7.65 -18.95
N LEU A 18 -11.53 -8.62 -19.86
CA LEU A 18 -10.37 -9.38 -20.34
C LEU A 18 -9.33 -8.48 -21.05
N ILE A 19 -9.79 -7.55 -21.89
CA ILE A 19 -8.94 -6.53 -22.53
C ILE A 19 -8.24 -5.67 -21.46
N ALA A 20 -8.95 -5.23 -20.42
CA ALA A 20 -8.39 -4.45 -19.33
C ALA A 20 -7.30 -5.23 -18.57
N LEU A 21 -7.55 -6.52 -18.29
CA LEU A 21 -6.57 -7.42 -17.67
C LEU A 21 -5.31 -7.55 -18.54
N CYS A 22 -5.47 -7.81 -19.83
CA CYS A 22 -4.35 -7.89 -20.78
C CYS A 22 -3.57 -6.57 -20.85
N LYS A 23 -4.24 -5.41 -20.86
CA LYS A 23 -3.58 -4.10 -20.90
C LYS A 23 -2.80 -3.81 -19.61
N LYS A 24 -3.32 -4.27 -18.46
CA LYS A 24 -2.72 -4.05 -17.14
C LYS A 24 -1.55 -4.99 -16.85
N TYR A 25 -1.71 -6.28 -17.13
CA TYR A 25 -0.75 -7.32 -16.74
C TYR A 25 0.10 -7.85 -17.90
N GLY A 26 -0.34 -7.63 -19.14
CA GLY A 26 0.40 -8.03 -20.34
C GLY A 26 1.66 -7.20 -20.57
N LYS A 27 2.50 -7.71 -21.47
CA LYS A 27 3.75 -7.05 -21.87
C LYS A 27 3.44 -5.83 -22.72
N LYS A 28 4.16 -4.73 -22.49
CA LYS A 28 3.93 -3.48 -23.23
C LYS A 28 4.21 -3.64 -24.72
N GLU A 29 5.20 -4.46 -25.06
CA GLU A 29 5.63 -4.76 -26.44
C GLU A 29 4.59 -5.57 -27.22
N ALA A 30 3.69 -6.26 -26.52
CA ALA A 30 2.63 -7.05 -27.13
C ALA A 30 1.41 -6.19 -27.50
N LEU A 31 1.35 -4.92 -27.10
CA LEU A 31 0.24 -4.01 -27.42
C LEU A 31 0.36 -3.50 -28.86
N ILE A 32 -0.73 -3.54 -29.62
CA ILE A 32 -0.80 -3.02 -30.99
C ILE A 32 -1.28 -1.57 -30.91
N ASN A 33 -0.40 -0.60 -31.18
CA ASN A 33 -0.69 0.84 -31.02
C ASN A 33 -1.19 1.21 -29.61
N GLY A 34 -0.73 0.49 -28.57
CA GLY A 34 -1.16 0.70 -27.19
C GLY A 34 -2.49 0.02 -26.82
N GLU A 35 -3.04 -0.81 -27.72
CA GLU A 35 -4.31 -1.50 -27.55
C GLU A 35 -4.16 -3.02 -27.51
N VAL A 36 -5.17 -3.68 -26.93
CA VAL A 36 -5.38 -5.12 -26.92
C VAL A 36 -6.60 -5.42 -27.79
N LYS A 37 -6.48 -6.40 -28.67
CA LYS A 37 -7.54 -6.91 -29.55
C LYS A 37 -7.77 -8.39 -29.27
N ASN A 38 -8.98 -8.88 -29.54
CA ASN A 38 -9.34 -10.30 -29.54
C ASN A 38 -8.97 -11.07 -28.25
N ALA A 39 -9.17 -10.45 -27.07
CA ALA A 39 -8.88 -11.12 -25.81
C ALA A 39 -9.91 -12.23 -25.52
N THR A 40 -9.41 -13.44 -25.33
CA THR A 40 -10.22 -14.66 -25.12
C THR A 40 -9.68 -15.42 -23.92
N LEU A 41 -10.56 -15.72 -22.96
CA LEU A 41 -10.24 -16.60 -21.84
C LEU A 41 -10.21 -18.05 -22.34
N THR A 42 -9.14 -18.77 -22.03
CA THR A 42 -8.88 -20.13 -22.51
C THR A 42 -8.73 -21.15 -21.39
N GLY A 43 -8.33 -20.70 -20.20
CA GLY A 43 -8.14 -21.54 -19.03
C GLY A 43 -8.47 -20.81 -17.73
N ILE A 44 -8.94 -21.58 -16.75
CA ILE A 44 -9.22 -21.14 -15.39
C ILE A 44 -8.81 -22.28 -14.44
N ASP A 45 -8.11 -21.94 -13.38
CA ASP A 45 -7.91 -22.83 -12.23
C ASP A 45 -8.05 -22.03 -10.92
N LEU A 46 -7.66 -22.62 -9.80
CA LEU A 46 -7.77 -22.02 -8.46
C LEU A 46 -6.70 -20.95 -8.18
N GLU A 47 -5.79 -20.73 -9.12
CA GLU A 47 -4.64 -19.83 -8.98
C GLU A 47 -4.73 -18.67 -9.99
N GLY A 48 -5.50 -18.79 -11.06
CA GLY A 48 -5.64 -17.69 -12.01
C GLY A 48 -6.40 -17.99 -13.30
N LEU A 49 -6.11 -17.16 -14.30
CA LEU A 49 -6.73 -17.14 -15.62
C LEU A 49 -5.67 -17.20 -16.73
N ASP A 50 -5.97 -17.93 -17.79
CA ASP A 50 -5.17 -18.00 -19.01
C ASP A 50 -5.90 -17.31 -20.17
N ILE A 51 -5.35 -16.21 -20.65
CA ILE A 51 -5.95 -15.36 -21.67
C ILE A 51 -5.05 -15.35 -22.92
N ILE A 52 -5.65 -15.51 -24.10
CA ILE A 52 -5.01 -15.27 -25.39
C ILE A 52 -5.52 -13.95 -25.94
N TYR A 53 -4.63 -13.08 -26.42
CA TYR A 53 -4.98 -11.80 -27.05
C TYR A 53 -4.03 -11.49 -28.21
N ASN A 54 -4.42 -10.53 -29.05
CA ASN A 54 -3.68 -10.17 -30.28
C ASN A 54 -3.33 -11.43 -31.10
N ASP A 55 -4.34 -12.31 -31.22
CA ASP A 55 -4.36 -13.58 -31.95
C ASP A 55 -3.49 -14.72 -31.37
N ASN A 56 -2.30 -14.45 -30.83
CA ASN A 56 -1.38 -15.51 -30.40
C ASN A 56 -0.58 -15.21 -29.13
N ILE A 57 -0.86 -14.11 -28.43
CA ILE A 57 -0.14 -13.75 -27.21
C ILE A 57 -0.83 -14.38 -26.01
N SER A 58 -0.17 -15.34 -25.39
CA SER A 58 -0.63 -15.94 -24.13
C SER A 58 -0.24 -15.08 -22.93
N LEU A 59 -1.18 -14.93 -22.00
CA LEU A 59 -1.00 -14.27 -20.72
C LEU A 59 -1.66 -15.10 -19.62
N ARG A 60 -0.83 -15.55 -18.67
CA ARG A 60 -1.28 -16.04 -17.38
C ARG A 60 -1.38 -14.87 -16.41
N VAL A 61 -2.53 -14.73 -15.76
CA VAL A 61 -2.73 -13.78 -14.65
C VAL A 61 -3.14 -14.54 -13.40
N GLU A 62 -2.35 -14.40 -12.34
CA GLU A 62 -2.58 -15.07 -11.07
C GLU A 62 -3.46 -14.21 -10.14
N PHE A 63 -4.34 -14.88 -9.39
CA PHE A 63 -5.08 -14.25 -8.32
C PHE A 63 -4.12 -13.85 -7.19
N PRO A 64 -4.38 -12.73 -6.49
CA PRO A 64 -3.54 -12.30 -5.38
C PRO A 64 -3.44 -13.30 -4.21
N GLN A 65 -4.39 -14.23 -4.12
CA GLN A 65 -4.47 -15.28 -3.13
C GLN A 65 -5.08 -16.53 -3.78
N LYS A 66 -4.59 -17.71 -3.41
CA LYS A 66 -5.16 -18.98 -3.86
C LYS A 66 -6.62 -19.09 -3.46
N THR A 67 -7.45 -19.55 -4.37
CA THR A 67 -8.89 -19.71 -4.17
C THR A 67 -9.25 -21.17 -3.97
N ASP A 68 -10.50 -21.41 -3.62
CA ASP A 68 -11.15 -22.72 -3.67
C ASP A 68 -12.37 -22.68 -4.60
N GLU A 69 -13.06 -23.80 -4.76
CA GLU A 69 -14.23 -23.87 -5.64
C GLU A 69 -15.38 -22.94 -5.22
N SER A 70 -15.48 -22.61 -3.93
CA SER A 70 -16.53 -21.77 -3.38
C SER A 70 -16.26 -20.28 -3.61
N SER A 71 -14.99 -19.88 -3.62
CA SER A 71 -14.52 -18.49 -3.74
C SER A 71 -14.07 -18.11 -5.15
N LEU A 72 -13.87 -19.07 -6.05
CA LEU A 72 -13.34 -18.84 -7.41
C LEU A 72 -14.13 -17.77 -8.18
N LYS A 73 -15.47 -17.84 -8.15
CA LYS A 73 -16.32 -16.89 -8.88
C LYS A 73 -16.09 -15.46 -8.38
N ASP A 74 -16.05 -15.27 -7.07
CA ASP A 74 -15.87 -13.96 -6.46
C ASP A 74 -14.45 -13.43 -6.70
N ALA A 75 -13.45 -14.32 -6.70
CA ALA A 75 -12.08 -13.97 -7.06
C ALA A 75 -11.98 -13.47 -8.51
N ILE A 76 -12.63 -14.14 -9.48
CA ILE A 76 -12.67 -13.70 -10.88
C ILE A 76 -13.31 -12.31 -10.99
N ILE A 77 -14.44 -12.10 -10.34
CA ILE A 77 -15.16 -10.82 -10.34
C ILE A 77 -14.29 -9.72 -9.75
N SER A 78 -13.74 -9.94 -8.55
CA SER A 78 -12.86 -9.00 -7.86
C SER A 78 -11.62 -8.67 -8.70
N PHE A 79 -11.05 -9.66 -9.36
CA PHE A 79 -9.86 -9.49 -10.19
C PHE A 79 -10.17 -8.67 -11.45
N CYS A 80 -11.28 -8.94 -12.14
CA CYS A 80 -11.73 -8.14 -13.28
C CYS A 80 -12.04 -6.69 -12.89
N GLN A 81 -12.67 -6.48 -11.72
CA GLN A 81 -12.91 -5.13 -11.18
C GLN A 81 -11.60 -4.40 -10.88
N SER A 82 -10.59 -5.10 -10.35
CA SER A 82 -9.27 -4.52 -10.07
C SER A 82 -8.51 -4.05 -11.31
N ALA A 83 -8.92 -4.51 -12.50
CA ALA A 83 -8.31 -4.09 -13.77
C ALA A 83 -8.84 -2.75 -14.28
N LYS A 84 -9.98 -2.29 -13.75
CA LYS A 84 -10.57 -1.01 -14.11
C LYS A 84 -9.70 0.13 -13.58
N PRO A 85 -9.67 1.30 -14.26
CA PRO A 85 -8.99 2.48 -13.73
C PRO A 85 -9.55 2.85 -12.36
N ASP A 86 -8.67 3.19 -11.42
CA ASP A 86 -9.07 3.66 -10.10
C ASP A 86 -9.48 5.15 -10.17
N ASP A 87 -10.56 5.54 -9.48
CA ASP A 87 -10.90 6.96 -9.29
C ASP A 87 -10.01 7.57 -8.18
N SER A 88 -9.46 8.75 -8.44
CA SER A 88 -8.63 9.49 -7.48
C SER A 88 -9.32 9.73 -6.13
N LYS A 89 -10.63 9.96 -6.10
CA LYS A 89 -11.39 10.21 -4.87
C LYS A 89 -11.51 8.94 -4.04
N ASP A 90 -11.84 7.83 -4.68
CA ASP A 90 -11.95 6.52 -4.01
C ASP A 90 -10.62 6.11 -3.39
N ILE A 91 -9.51 6.41 -4.05
CA ILE A 91 -8.17 6.14 -3.51
C ILE A 91 -7.84 7.04 -2.31
N ALA A 92 -8.25 8.31 -2.32
CA ALA A 92 -8.05 9.19 -1.18
C ALA A 92 -8.79 8.67 0.07
N ASP A 93 -10.05 8.23 -0.10
CA ASP A 93 -10.87 7.66 0.97
C ASP A 93 -10.28 6.33 1.46
N GLU A 94 -9.80 5.46 0.56
CA GLU A 94 -9.11 4.21 0.93
C GLU A 94 -7.82 4.46 1.72
N ILE A 95 -7.01 5.47 1.33
CA ILE A 95 -5.81 5.86 2.06
C ILE A 95 -6.16 6.37 3.46
N ALA A 96 -7.22 7.18 3.58
CA ALA A 96 -7.70 7.66 4.88
C ALA A 96 -8.14 6.50 5.78
N ALA A 97 -8.95 5.59 5.27
CA ALA A 97 -9.39 4.40 6.00
C ALA A 97 -8.23 3.47 6.37
N PHE A 98 -7.26 3.28 5.47
CA PHE A 98 -6.09 2.45 5.73
C PHE A 98 -5.27 3.00 6.89
N LYS A 99 -4.98 4.32 6.90
CA LYS A 99 -4.26 4.96 8.01
C LYS A 99 -4.96 4.75 9.35
N GLN A 100 -6.28 4.96 9.40
CA GLN A 100 -7.07 4.84 10.63
C GLN A 100 -6.99 3.46 11.30
N GLY A 101 -6.64 2.40 10.55
CA GLY A 101 -6.47 1.06 11.08
C GLY A 101 -5.19 0.84 11.92
N PHE A 102 -4.30 1.83 12.02
CA PHE A 102 -2.99 1.68 12.68
C PHE A 102 -2.87 2.44 13.99
N GLY A 103 -2.40 1.73 15.02
CA GLY A 103 -1.94 2.30 16.29
C GLY A 103 -0.40 2.38 16.42
N SER A 104 0.33 1.95 15.40
CA SER A 104 1.79 2.03 15.32
C SER A 104 2.24 2.24 13.88
N ILE A 105 3.48 2.71 13.71
CA ILE A 105 4.06 2.99 12.40
C ILE A 105 5.52 2.54 12.34
N ILE A 106 5.96 2.03 11.19
CA ILE A 106 7.36 1.70 10.92
C ILE A 106 8.09 2.98 10.54
N ILE A 107 9.33 3.15 11.03
CA ILE A 107 10.16 4.33 10.83
C ILE A 107 11.50 3.89 10.27
N ALA A 108 11.91 4.50 9.17
CA ALA A 108 13.28 4.54 8.70
C ALA A 108 13.87 5.93 8.97
N SER A 109 14.96 5.97 9.73
CA SER A 109 15.72 7.19 10.03
C SER A 109 17.21 6.96 9.77
N ILE A 110 18.00 8.05 9.74
CA ILE A 110 19.45 7.99 9.52
C ILE A 110 20.15 8.62 10.72
N ASP A 111 21.12 7.90 11.29
CA ASP A 111 21.91 8.41 12.41
C ASP A 111 22.95 9.47 11.97
N LYS A 112 23.71 10.00 12.94
CA LYS A 112 24.73 11.02 12.69
C LYS A 112 25.89 10.55 11.80
N ASP A 113 26.14 9.24 11.75
CA ASP A 113 27.23 8.62 10.99
C ASP A 113 26.75 8.12 9.61
N GLY A 114 25.47 8.33 9.29
CA GLY A 114 24.85 7.97 8.01
C GLY A 114 24.28 6.56 7.96
N GLN A 115 24.21 5.84 9.09
CA GLN A 115 23.65 4.49 9.15
C GLN A 115 22.12 4.53 9.23
N ALA A 116 21.48 3.60 8.52
CA ALA A 116 20.03 3.48 8.53
C ALA A 116 19.54 2.72 9.75
N ILE A 117 18.53 3.29 10.41
CA ILE A 117 17.80 2.70 11.53
C ILE A 117 16.41 2.32 11.05
N ALA A 118 16.04 1.06 11.19
CA ALA A 118 14.69 0.56 10.95
C ALA A 118 14.04 0.22 12.30
N SER A 119 12.97 0.93 12.64
CA SER A 119 12.29 0.80 13.93
C SER A 119 10.78 0.94 13.77
N TYR A 120 10.05 0.95 14.87
CA TYR A 120 8.64 1.32 14.91
C TYR A 120 8.37 2.22 16.11
N ALA A 121 7.24 2.91 16.11
CA ALA A 121 6.76 3.68 17.26
C ALA A 121 5.23 3.62 17.41
N PRO A 122 4.67 3.85 18.61
CA PRO A 122 3.26 4.14 18.78
C PRO A 122 2.84 5.33 17.93
N LEU A 123 1.65 5.26 17.33
CA LEU A 123 1.13 6.28 16.42
C LEU A 123 -0.15 6.90 16.98
N MET A 124 -0.21 8.23 16.96
CA MET A 124 -1.43 9.00 17.20
C MET A 124 -1.84 9.74 15.93
N GLN A 125 -3.14 9.79 15.65
CA GLN A 125 -3.68 10.44 14.45
C GLN A 125 -4.80 11.41 14.87
N ILE A 126 -4.54 12.72 14.77
CA ILE A 126 -5.42 13.74 15.31
C ILE A 126 -5.54 14.88 14.30
N HIS A 127 -6.76 15.20 13.88
CA HIS A 127 -7.04 16.31 12.94
C HIS A 127 -6.08 16.36 11.74
N ASN A 128 -5.83 15.21 11.09
CA ASN A 128 -4.90 15.00 9.97
C ASN A 128 -3.39 15.11 10.28
N LYS A 129 -3.02 15.36 11.54
CA LYS A 129 -1.63 15.27 12.00
C LYS A 129 -1.32 13.87 12.50
N LEU A 130 -0.06 13.48 12.35
CA LEU A 130 0.48 12.21 12.84
C LEU A 130 1.54 12.50 13.89
N TYR A 131 1.50 11.76 14.99
CA TYR A 131 2.51 11.87 16.03
C TYR A 131 3.06 10.51 16.40
N ILE A 132 4.32 10.50 16.84
CA ILE A 132 4.98 9.35 17.45
C ILE A 132 5.42 9.72 18.86
N TYR A 133 5.50 8.72 19.75
CA TYR A 133 5.97 8.90 21.12
C TYR A 133 7.12 7.95 21.40
N ILE A 134 8.33 8.49 21.56
CA ILE A 134 9.58 7.72 21.59
C ILE A 134 10.50 8.14 22.74
N SER A 135 11.30 7.21 23.27
CA SER A 135 12.26 7.44 24.36
C SER A 135 13.64 7.83 23.83
N GLU A 136 14.36 8.69 24.55
CA GLU A 136 15.78 9.01 24.35
C GLU A 136 16.70 7.77 24.36
N VAL A 137 16.27 6.69 25.02
CA VAL A 137 17.03 5.43 25.11
C VAL A 137 17.05 4.67 23.78
N ALA A 138 16.06 4.89 22.91
CA ALA A 138 15.95 4.17 21.65
C ALA A 138 16.80 4.82 20.54
N GLU A 139 17.44 3.99 19.71
CA GLU A 139 18.32 4.45 18.60
C GLU A 139 17.62 5.41 17.63
N HIS A 140 16.31 5.22 17.42
CA HIS A 140 15.54 6.10 16.55
C HIS A 140 15.42 7.54 17.08
N PHE A 141 15.54 7.78 18.39
CA PHE A 141 15.49 9.13 18.95
C PHE A 141 16.73 9.91 18.56
N ALA A 142 17.91 9.31 18.74
CA ALA A 142 19.18 9.94 18.38
C ALA A 142 19.25 10.24 16.88
N SER A 143 18.82 9.29 16.03
CA SER A 143 18.81 9.49 14.57
C SER A 143 17.80 10.54 14.11
N ILE A 144 16.57 10.56 14.66
CA ILE A 144 15.56 11.58 14.35
C ILE A 144 16.02 12.96 14.84
N SER A 145 16.62 13.06 16.02
CA SER A 145 17.11 14.32 16.57
C SER A 145 18.26 14.90 15.75
N ALA A 146 19.18 14.04 15.28
CA ALA A 146 20.30 14.45 14.44
C ALA A 146 19.86 14.82 13.01
N ASN A 147 18.90 14.11 12.44
CA ASN A 147 18.44 14.29 11.06
C ASN A 147 16.90 14.37 10.96
N PRO A 148 16.25 15.42 11.49
CA PRO A 148 14.79 15.48 11.58
C PRO A 148 14.08 15.53 10.22
N GLN A 149 14.79 15.86 9.13
CA GLN A 149 14.22 15.90 7.77
C GLN A 149 14.53 14.65 6.91
N LYS A 150 15.19 13.64 7.48
CA LYS A 150 15.58 12.42 6.76
C LYS A 150 14.87 11.20 7.33
N ILE A 151 13.54 11.23 7.27
CA ILE A 151 12.68 10.18 7.79
C ILE A 151 11.78 9.67 6.66
N GLU A 152 11.62 8.35 6.56
CA GLU A 152 10.51 7.73 5.82
C GLU A 152 9.70 6.90 6.79
N VAL A 153 8.38 7.08 6.79
CA VAL A 153 7.46 6.32 7.62
C VAL A 153 6.60 5.41 6.77
N LEU A 154 6.21 4.26 7.33
CA LEU A 154 5.54 3.20 6.62
C LEU A 154 4.40 2.62 7.46
N PHE A 155 3.18 2.80 6.96
CA PHE A 155 2.02 2.00 7.33
C PHE A 155 2.08 0.70 6.52
N LEU A 156 2.11 -0.44 7.20
CA LEU A 156 2.29 -1.74 6.57
C LEU A 156 1.27 -2.73 7.11
N GLU A 157 0.45 -3.27 6.22
CA GLU A 157 -0.53 -4.30 6.56
C GLU A 157 0.11 -5.48 7.29
N ASP A 158 -0.57 -5.95 8.34
CA ASP A 158 -0.18 -7.15 9.07
C ASP A 158 -0.05 -8.34 8.10
N GLU A 159 1.05 -9.08 8.19
CA GLU A 159 1.30 -10.19 7.27
C GLU A 159 0.20 -11.25 7.31
N GLY A 160 -0.36 -11.54 8.49
CA GLY A 160 -1.48 -12.48 8.64
C GLY A 160 -2.83 -12.01 8.10
N LYS A 161 -2.95 -10.72 7.74
CA LYS A 161 -4.15 -10.16 7.08
C LYS A 161 -3.94 -9.93 5.58
N ALA A 162 -2.68 -9.88 5.15
CA ALA A 162 -2.34 -9.66 3.75
C ALA A 162 -2.74 -10.83 2.87
N LYS A 163 -2.99 -10.54 1.59
CA LYS A 163 -3.35 -11.57 0.58
C LYS A 163 -2.21 -12.58 0.36
N SER A 164 -0.97 -12.09 0.41
CA SER A 164 0.26 -12.88 0.36
C SER A 164 1.45 -12.05 0.85
N VAL A 165 2.55 -12.72 1.18
CA VAL A 165 3.79 -12.07 1.67
C VAL A 165 4.39 -11.09 0.66
N ILE A 166 4.14 -11.29 -0.64
CA ILE A 166 4.61 -10.40 -1.71
C ILE A 166 3.66 -9.22 -1.97
N LEU A 167 2.47 -9.20 -1.35
CA LEU A 167 1.44 -8.21 -1.59
C LEU A 167 0.80 -7.72 -0.29
N ARG A 168 1.62 -7.16 0.59
CA ARG A 168 1.17 -6.40 1.75
C ARG A 168 0.81 -4.98 1.32
N LYS A 169 -0.43 -4.57 1.58
CA LYS A 169 -0.88 -3.19 1.38
C LYS A 169 0.01 -2.27 2.21
N ARG A 170 0.46 -1.18 1.59
CA ARG A 170 1.42 -0.28 2.24
C ARG A 170 1.26 1.16 1.79
N LEU A 171 1.48 2.06 2.73
CA LEU A 171 1.49 3.49 2.52
C LEU A 171 2.75 4.04 3.17
N LYS A 172 3.60 4.70 2.39
CA LYS A 172 4.80 5.34 2.91
C LYS A 172 4.81 6.83 2.61
N TYR A 173 5.46 7.59 3.47
CA TYR A 173 5.72 9.02 3.30
C TYR A 173 7.13 9.36 3.72
N ARG A 174 7.79 10.23 2.96
CA ARG A 174 8.87 11.05 3.51
C ARG A 174 8.27 12.01 4.54
N ALA A 175 8.97 12.24 5.64
CA ALA A 175 8.47 13.09 6.71
C ALA A 175 9.58 13.94 7.33
N ASN A 176 9.18 15.07 7.88
CA ASN A 176 9.99 15.85 8.82
C ASN A 176 9.46 15.65 10.25
N ALA A 177 10.37 15.59 11.22
CA ALA A 177 10.05 15.55 12.63
C ALA A 177 10.00 16.95 13.24
N HIS A 178 8.92 17.24 13.96
CA HIS A 178 8.78 18.43 14.79
C HIS A 178 8.49 18.03 16.24
N PHE A 179 9.40 18.35 17.16
CA PHE A 179 9.26 18.01 18.58
C PHE A 179 8.22 18.92 19.24
N ILE A 180 7.26 18.30 19.92
CA ILE A 180 6.19 18.99 20.62
C ILE A 180 6.62 19.22 22.06
N GLU A 181 6.44 20.46 22.53
CA GLU A 181 6.77 20.84 23.91
C GLU A 181 5.94 20.01 24.90
N ARG A 182 6.64 19.48 25.92
CA ARG A 182 6.03 18.68 26.97
C ARG A 182 4.98 19.48 27.73
N ASP A 183 3.92 18.81 28.13
CA ASP A 183 2.81 19.39 28.92
C ASP A 183 2.04 20.53 28.22
N SER A 184 2.34 20.84 26.95
CA SER A 184 1.52 21.70 26.10
C SER A 184 0.12 21.11 25.88
N GLU A 185 -0.82 21.94 25.40
CA GLU A 185 -2.17 21.47 25.06
C GLU A 185 -2.13 20.38 23.98
N GLU A 186 -1.31 20.56 22.95
CA GLU A 186 -1.11 19.58 21.86
C GLU A 186 -0.53 18.26 22.40
N PHE A 187 0.46 18.34 23.29
CA PHE A 187 1.05 17.15 23.93
C PHE A 187 0.02 16.33 24.71
N ASN A 188 -0.77 17.02 25.54
CA ASN A 188 -1.78 16.37 26.37
C ASN A 188 -2.93 15.79 25.53
N ALA A 189 -3.36 16.50 24.48
CA ALA A 189 -4.38 16.02 23.55
C ALA A 189 -3.91 14.73 22.84
N ALA A 190 -2.65 14.71 22.40
CA ALA A 190 -2.06 13.55 21.74
C ALA A 190 -2.01 12.31 22.64
N LEU A 191 -1.48 12.45 23.86
CA LEU A 191 -1.39 11.33 24.79
C LEU A 191 -2.76 10.86 25.30
N ASN A 192 -3.73 11.76 25.45
CA ASN A 192 -5.10 11.35 25.77
C ASN A 192 -5.73 10.51 24.65
N SER A 193 -5.46 10.85 23.39
CA SER A 193 -5.90 10.06 22.23
C SER A 193 -5.26 8.67 22.23
N LEU A 194 -3.94 8.58 22.46
CA LEU A 194 -3.24 7.30 22.56
C LEU A 194 -3.77 6.43 23.69
N GLU A 195 -3.92 7.01 24.88
CA GLU A 195 -4.44 6.31 26.06
C GLU A 195 -5.86 5.78 25.83
N SER A 196 -6.72 6.57 25.19
CA SER A 196 -8.08 6.17 24.82
C SER A 196 -8.08 5.03 23.81
N ALA A 197 -7.22 5.10 22.78
CA ALA A 197 -7.10 4.05 21.76
C ALA A 197 -6.58 2.72 22.34
N MET A 198 -5.74 2.78 23.37
CA MET A 198 -5.21 1.60 24.08
C MET A 198 -6.13 1.08 25.20
N GLY A 199 -7.29 1.71 25.43
CA GLY A 199 -8.20 1.34 26.52
C GLY A 199 -7.62 1.55 27.92
N GLY A 200 -6.62 2.44 28.07
CA GLY A 200 -6.00 2.78 29.36
C GLY A 200 -5.07 1.72 29.98
N ALA A 201 -4.86 0.59 29.31
CA ALA A 201 -3.95 -0.49 29.71
C ALA A 201 -2.65 -0.48 28.88
N GLY A 202 -1.70 -1.38 29.18
CA GLY A 202 -0.50 -1.56 28.34
C GLY A 202 0.65 -0.58 28.61
N GLY A 203 0.71 0.01 29.81
CA GLY A 203 1.86 0.82 30.25
C GLY A 203 1.87 2.29 29.79
N ILE A 204 0.87 2.74 29.02
CA ILE A 204 0.81 4.12 28.51
C ILE A 204 0.86 5.18 29.62
N LYS A 205 0.15 4.94 30.74
CA LYS A 205 0.16 5.82 31.92
C LYS A 205 1.56 5.93 32.54
N THR A 206 2.34 4.86 32.47
CA THR A 206 3.71 4.81 32.99
C THR A 206 4.65 5.61 32.10
N ILE A 207 4.66 5.34 30.78
CA ILE A 207 5.57 6.04 29.86
C ILE A 207 5.23 7.53 29.71
N ARG A 208 3.96 7.93 29.92
CA ARG A 208 3.57 9.36 29.97
C ARG A 208 4.26 10.15 31.09
N GLN A 209 4.64 9.50 32.19
CA GLN A 209 5.34 10.16 33.30
C GLN A 209 6.86 10.20 33.09
N MET A 210 7.38 9.36 32.19
CA MET A 210 8.79 9.32 31.85
C MET A 210 9.18 10.59 31.08
N ARG A 211 10.27 11.24 31.51
CA ARG A 211 10.71 12.53 30.94
C ARG A 211 11.64 12.38 29.75
N ASP A 212 12.22 11.20 29.59
CA ASP A 212 12.98 10.80 28.42
C ASP A 212 12.08 10.44 27.22
N PHE A 213 10.76 10.46 27.36
CA PHE A 213 9.84 10.28 26.24
C PHE A 213 9.37 11.61 25.65
N HIS A 214 9.45 11.69 24.32
CA HIS A 214 9.13 12.88 23.54
C HIS A 214 8.02 12.61 22.54
N LEU A 215 7.11 13.58 22.40
CA LEU A 215 6.10 13.58 21.36
C LEU A 215 6.64 14.32 20.14
N ILE A 216 6.52 13.70 18.98
CA ILE A 216 7.05 14.23 17.72
C ILE A 216 5.94 14.19 16.68
N GLU A 217 5.60 15.35 16.12
CA GLU A 217 4.76 15.46 14.93
C GLU A 217 5.55 15.03 13.69
N LEU A 218 4.94 14.16 12.87
CA LEU A 218 5.43 13.75 11.57
C LEU A 218 4.75 14.59 10.48
N GLN A 219 5.48 15.56 9.95
CA GLN A 219 5.03 16.42 8.86
C GLN A 219 5.25 15.71 7.53
N LEU A 220 4.16 15.19 6.96
CA LEU A 220 4.20 14.35 5.75
C LEU A 220 4.53 15.15 4.49
N GLY A 221 5.41 14.59 3.67
CA GLY A 221 5.76 15.08 2.33
C GLY A 221 5.31 14.11 1.24
N LEU A 222 6.21 13.78 0.31
CA LEU A 222 5.94 12.85 -0.78
C LEU A 222 5.58 11.45 -0.25
N GLY A 223 4.46 10.91 -0.75
CA GLY A 223 3.95 9.60 -0.38
C GLY A 223 3.83 8.62 -1.52
N ARG A 224 3.69 7.35 -1.16
CA ARG A 224 3.43 6.23 -2.08
C ARG A 224 2.48 5.24 -1.44
N PHE A 225 1.35 4.99 -2.08
CA PHE A 225 0.40 3.95 -1.71
C PHE A 225 0.46 2.77 -2.67
N VAL A 226 0.45 1.55 -2.15
CA VAL A 226 0.35 0.31 -2.95
C VAL A 226 -0.72 -0.58 -2.33
N LYS A 227 -1.77 -0.86 -3.09
CA LYS A 227 -2.92 -1.70 -2.65
C LYS A 227 -3.02 -3.04 -3.38
N GLY A 228 -2.24 -3.24 -4.44
CA GLY A 228 -2.36 -4.40 -5.31
C GLY A 228 -1.31 -4.41 -6.42
N PHE A 229 -1.26 -5.50 -7.18
CA PHE A 229 -0.45 -5.58 -8.39
C PHE A 229 -0.89 -4.52 -9.41
N GLY A 230 0.07 -3.76 -9.93
CA GLY A 230 -0.21 -2.65 -10.84
C GLY A 230 -1.10 -1.54 -10.25
N ALA A 231 -1.25 -1.47 -8.92
CA ALA A 231 -2.04 -0.47 -8.22
C ALA A 231 -1.16 0.29 -7.22
N ALA A 232 -0.31 1.16 -7.77
CA ALA A 232 0.59 2.03 -7.04
C ALA A 232 0.30 3.51 -7.36
N PHE A 233 0.33 4.35 -6.34
CA PHE A 233 -0.07 5.75 -6.43
C PHE A 233 0.94 6.65 -5.72
N ASP A 234 1.47 7.65 -6.42
CA ASP A 234 2.23 8.74 -5.82
C ASP A 234 1.28 9.76 -5.18
N ILE A 235 1.67 10.27 -4.02
CA ILE A 235 0.94 11.31 -3.28
C ILE A 235 1.87 12.51 -3.18
N LEU A 236 1.49 13.62 -3.80
CA LEU A 236 2.29 14.85 -3.77
C LEU A 236 1.99 15.64 -2.49
N PRO A 237 2.91 16.54 -2.05
CA PRO A 237 2.66 17.40 -0.89
C PRO A 237 1.40 18.28 -1.03
N SER A 238 0.93 18.53 -2.25
CA SER A 238 -0.33 19.23 -2.53
C SER A 238 -1.58 18.40 -2.20
N GLY A 239 -1.44 17.11 -1.90
CA GLY A 239 -2.54 16.15 -1.77
C GLY A 239 -2.96 15.49 -3.10
N GLU A 240 -2.36 15.89 -4.23
CA GLU A 240 -2.64 15.26 -5.53
C GLU A 240 -2.18 13.80 -5.56
N ILE A 241 -3.05 12.89 -6.01
CA ILE A 241 -2.79 11.45 -6.12
C ILE A 241 -2.63 11.08 -7.59
N LYS A 242 -1.50 10.47 -7.95
CA LYS A 242 -1.18 10.04 -9.33
C LYS A 242 -0.95 8.55 -9.39
N GLN A 243 -1.73 7.84 -10.21
CA GLN A 243 -1.45 6.44 -10.49
C GLN A 243 -0.15 6.29 -11.29
N ILE A 244 0.64 5.30 -10.92
CA ILE A 244 1.92 4.98 -11.56
C ILE A 244 1.70 3.82 -12.54
N GLY A 245 2.37 3.87 -13.68
CA GLY A 245 2.28 2.80 -14.69
C GLY A 245 1.10 2.97 -15.67
N THR A 246 0.53 4.16 -15.78
CA THR A 246 -0.58 4.48 -16.70
C THR A 246 -0.22 4.39 -18.19
N GLY A 247 1.06 4.21 -18.54
CA GLY A 247 1.56 4.11 -19.91
C GLY A 247 1.27 2.79 -20.64
N GLY A 248 0.41 1.91 -20.08
CA GLY A 248 0.06 0.61 -20.63
C GLY A 248 1.15 -0.45 -20.47
N GLY A 249 0.75 -1.67 -20.09
CA GLY A 249 1.64 -2.82 -19.93
C GLY A 249 2.40 -2.87 -18.60
N ASN A 250 2.77 -4.08 -18.21
CA ASN A 250 3.52 -4.37 -16.99
C ASN A 250 4.98 -3.86 -17.11
N PRO A 251 5.46 -2.97 -16.21
CA PRO A 251 6.82 -2.42 -16.27
C PRO A 251 7.92 -3.46 -15.98
N HIS A 252 7.57 -4.66 -15.50
CA HIS A 252 8.49 -5.75 -15.23
C HIS A 252 8.89 -6.55 -16.49
N SER A 253 8.47 -6.12 -17.68
CA SER A 253 8.73 -6.80 -18.96
C SER A 253 10.10 -6.50 -19.59
N ILE A 254 10.92 -5.65 -18.97
CA ILE A 254 12.29 -5.40 -19.44
C ILE A 254 13.13 -6.66 -19.15
N PRO A 255 13.67 -7.37 -20.17
CA PRO A 255 14.65 -8.40 -19.92
C PRO A 255 15.81 -7.76 -19.18
N HIS A 256 16.23 -8.35 -18.06
CA HIS A 256 17.45 -7.93 -17.37
C HIS A 256 18.59 -7.84 -18.40
N LYS A 257 18.92 -6.63 -18.87
CA LYS A 257 20.25 -6.39 -19.41
C LYS A 257 21.14 -6.56 -18.20
N MET A 258 21.88 -7.66 -18.15
CA MET A 258 22.97 -7.86 -17.20
C MET A 258 23.78 -6.56 -17.20
N ARG A 259 23.74 -5.85 -16.06
CA ARG A 259 24.71 -4.83 -15.73
C ARG A 259 25.76 -5.49 -14.86
#